data_AF-A0A917ZZD7-F1
#
_entry.id   AF-A0A917ZZD7-F1
#
_cell.length_a   1.000
_cell.length_b   1.000
_cell.length_c   1.000
_cell.angle_alpha   90.00
_cell.angle_beta   90.00
_cell.angle_gamma   90.00
#
_symmetry.space_group_name_H-M   'P 1'
#
loop_
_entity.id
_entity.type
_entity.pdbx_description
1 polymer ?
#
loop_
_entity_poly.entity_id
_entity_poly.type
_entity_poly.pdbx_seq_one_letter_code
_entity_poly.pdbx_strand_id
1 'polypeptide(L)'
;MERVGRDDDFFELGGHSLLAVSLVGRMREAGLSCDVRAVFTTPTVAGLAAAVAAGGGAEVPIPPNLIPDVHRRKASGGGKMEIDL
;
A
#
# COMPACT_ATOMS: atom_id res chain seq x y z
N MET A 1 1.10 -2.63 29.60
CA MET A 1 0.82 -2.86 28.17
C MET A 1 -0.67 -2.94 28.03
N GLU A 2 -1.24 -2.10 27.16
CA GLU A 2 -2.60 -2.25 26.68
C GLU A 2 -2.67 -3.55 25.85
N ARG A 3 -3.68 -4.39 26.10
CA ARG A 3 -3.86 -5.65 25.38
C ARG A 3 -4.98 -5.45 24.37
N VAL A 4 -4.67 -5.71 23.11
CA VAL A 4 -5.64 -5.73 22.02
C VAL A 4 -6.14 -7.16 21.84
N GLY A 5 -7.44 -7.36 21.96
CA GLY A 5 -8.17 -8.59 21.68
C GLY A 5 -8.38 -8.79 20.18
N ARG A 6 -8.65 -10.05 19.78
CA ARG A 6 -8.88 -10.38 18.36
C ARG A 6 -10.20 -9.81 17.81
N ASP A 7 -11.12 -9.49 18.71
CA ASP A 7 -12.47 -9.00 18.44
C ASP A 7 -12.59 -7.49 18.68
N ASP A 8 -11.48 -6.83 19.07
CA ASP A 8 -11.46 -5.38 19.27
C ASP A 8 -11.54 -4.68 17.92
N ASP A 9 -12.36 -3.63 17.87
CA ASP A 9 -12.55 -2.83 16.68
C ASP A 9 -11.37 -1.87 16.47
N PHE A 10 -10.78 -1.96 15.28
CA PHE A 10 -9.63 -1.16 14.87
C PHE A 10 -9.87 0.35 14.99
N PHE A 11 -11.09 0.83 14.70
CA PHE A 11 -11.44 2.24 14.75
C PHE A 11 -11.76 2.70 16.18
N GLU A 12 -12.33 1.83 17.02
CA GLU A 12 -12.52 2.13 18.45
C GLU A 12 -11.19 2.26 19.19
N LEU A 13 -10.15 1.55 18.75
CA LEU A 13 -8.77 1.67 19.23
C LEU A 13 -8.04 2.91 18.68
N GLY A 14 -8.71 3.79 17.93
CA GLY A 14 -8.13 5.01 17.34
C GLY A 14 -7.50 4.81 15.96
N GLY A 15 -7.76 3.68 15.30
CA GLY A 15 -7.40 3.46 13.91
C GLY A 15 -8.10 4.46 12.98
N HIS A 16 -7.44 4.79 11.87
CA HIS A 16 -7.96 5.73 10.86
C HIS A 16 -7.49 5.35 9.46
N SER A 17 -8.00 6.03 8.43
CA SER A 17 -7.83 5.64 7.02
C SER A 17 -6.38 5.41 6.60
N LEU A 18 -5.44 6.29 7.01
CA LEU A 18 -4.02 6.11 6.69
C LEU A 18 -3.40 4.90 7.40
N LEU A 19 -3.81 4.62 8.65
CA LEU A 19 -3.36 3.42 9.35
C LEU A 19 -3.95 2.16 8.74
N ALA A 20 -5.19 2.20 8.25
CA ALA A 20 -5.81 1.09 7.52
C ALA A 20 -5.04 0.78 6.22
N VAL A 21 -4.68 1.80 5.43
CA VAL A 21 -3.83 1.63 4.23
C VAL A 21 -2.46 1.06 4.61
N SER A 22 -1.85 1.58 5.66
CA SER A 22 -0.55 1.11 6.15
C SER A 22 -0.61 -0.35 6.64
N LEU A 23 -1.70 -0.73 7.32
CA LEU A 23 -1.98 -2.09 7.78
C LEU A 23 -2.04 -3.06 6.59
N VAL A 24 -2.83 -2.73 5.57
CA VAL A 24 -2.94 -3.55 4.35
C VAL A 24 -1.61 -3.66 3.63
N GLY A 25 -0.84 -2.57 3.56
CA GLY A 25 0.51 -2.59 3.00
C GLY A 25 1.43 -3.58 3.72
N ARG A 26 1.48 -3.51 5.05
CA ARG A 26 2.28 -4.44 5.88
C ARG A 26 1.80 -5.89 5.79
N MET A 27 0.49 -6.11 5.72
CA MET A 27 -0.07 -7.45 5.52
C MET A 27 0.42 -8.05 4.19
N ARG A 28 0.42 -7.26 3.11
CA ARG A 28 0.92 -7.70 1.80
C ARG A 28 2.41 -8.03 1.83
N GLU A 29 3.22 -7.21 2.51
CA GLU A 29 4.66 -7.50 2.72
C GLU A 29 4.88 -8.82 3.48
N ALA A 30 3.94 -9.20 4.35
CA ALA A 30 3.92 -10.48 5.07
C ALA A 30 3.28 -11.63 4.27
N GLY A 31 2.90 -11.42 3.00
CA GLY A 31 2.23 -12.43 2.16
C GLY A 31 0.75 -12.64 2.47
N LEU A 32 0.14 -11.77 3.28
CA LEU A 32 -1.29 -11.79 3.61
C LEU A 32 -2.02 -10.80 2.71
N SER A 33 -2.76 -11.30 1.73
CA SER A 33 -3.55 -10.45 0.83
C SER A 33 -4.96 -10.26 1.38
N CYS A 34 -5.34 -9.00 1.63
CA CYS A 34 -6.71 -8.59 1.91
C CYS A 34 -7.07 -7.32 1.11
N ASP A 35 -8.33 -7.17 0.71
CA ASP A 35 -8.87 -5.90 0.21
C ASP A 35 -8.90 -4.88 1.36
N VAL A 36 -8.55 -3.62 1.08
CA VAL A 36 -8.69 -2.53 2.07
C VAL A 36 -10.13 -2.37 2.55
N ARG A 37 -11.11 -2.72 1.71
CA ARG A 37 -12.52 -2.78 2.09
C ARG A 37 -12.75 -3.68 3.30
N ALA A 38 -12.00 -4.77 3.45
CA ALA A 38 -12.14 -5.70 4.57
C ALA A 38 -11.87 -5.02 5.93
N VAL A 39 -10.95 -4.05 5.97
CA VAL A 39 -10.67 -3.27 7.19
C VAL A 39 -11.88 -2.43 7.61
N PHE A 40 -12.73 -2.02 6.67
CA PHE A 40 -13.93 -1.23 6.96
C PHE A 40 -15.17 -2.09 7.20
N THR A 41 -15.27 -3.27 6.59
CA THR A 41 -16.45 -4.15 6.75
C THR A 41 -16.33 -5.09 7.95
N THR A 42 -15.10 -5.48 8.30
CA THR A 42 -14.79 -6.40 9.40
C THR A 42 -13.57 -5.88 10.15
N PRO A 43 -13.71 -4.79 10.93
CA PRO A 43 -12.60 -4.04 11.53
C PRO A 43 -11.93 -4.75 12.73
N THR A 44 -11.97 -6.08 12.80
CA THR A 44 -11.35 -6.86 13.88
C THR A 44 -10.28 -7.78 13.32
N VAL A 45 -9.32 -8.18 14.16
CA VAL A 45 -8.26 -9.13 13.76
C VAL A 45 -8.87 -10.46 13.30
N ALA A 46 -9.89 -10.95 14.01
CA ALA A 46 -10.60 -12.17 13.65
C ALA A 46 -11.30 -12.04 12.29
N GLY A 47 -11.94 -10.90 12.02
CA GLY A 47 -12.60 -10.62 10.75
C GLY A 47 -11.63 -10.54 9.58
N LEU A 48 -10.51 -9.84 9.75
CA LEU A 48 -9.44 -9.75 8.75
C LEU A 48 -8.79 -11.12 8.49
N ALA A 49 -8.57 -11.93 9.53
CA ALA A 49 -8.04 -13.29 9.36
C ALA A 49 -8.97 -14.17 8.52
N ALA A 50 -10.28 -14.07 8.75
CA ALA A 50 -11.28 -14.77 7.94
C ALA A 50 -11.27 -14.28 6.47
N ALA A 51 -11.12 -12.97 6.25
CA ALA A 51 -11.04 -12.41 4.90
C ALA A 51 -9.80 -12.90 4.13
N VAL A 52 -8.64 -12.97 4.80
CA VAL A 52 -7.41 -13.53 4.21
C VAL A 52 -7.60 -15.02 3.89
N ALA A 53 -8.18 -15.80 4.81
CA ALA A 53 -8.44 -17.22 4.62
C ALA A 53 -9.40 -17.50 3.44
N ALA A 54 -10.34 -16.58 3.18
CA ALA A 54 -11.26 -16.66 2.04
C ALA A 54 -10.61 -16.32 0.69
N GLY A 55 -9.30 -16.05 0.64
CA GLY A 55 -8.59 -15.65 -0.58
C GLY A 55 -8.80 -14.18 -0.94
N GLY A 56 -9.00 -13.33 0.07
CA GLY A 56 -9.46 -11.95 -0.05
C GLY A 56 -8.49 -10.96 -0.68
N GLY A 57 -7.76 -11.31 -1.73
CA GLY A 57 -6.93 -10.37 -2.44
C GLY A 57 -6.41 -10.99 -3.72
N ALA A 58 -7.29 -11.08 -4.72
CA ALA A 58 -6.84 -11.33 -6.07
C ALA A 58 -5.85 -10.21 -6.43
N GLU A 59 -4.62 -10.59 -6.77
CA GLU A 59 -3.66 -9.65 -7.33
C GLU A 59 -4.25 -9.11 -8.63
N VAL A 60 -4.75 -7.88 -8.58
CA VAL A 60 -5.25 -7.21 -9.78
C VAL A 60 -4.03 -6.82 -10.60
N PRO A 61 -3.82 -7.39 -11.80
CA PRO A 61 -2.68 -7.05 -12.62
C PRO A 61 -2.73 -5.57 -12.98
N ILE A 62 -1.69 -4.82 -12.57
CA ILE A 62 -1.60 -3.39 -12.86
C ILE A 62 -1.20 -3.26 -14.35
N PRO A 63 -2.04 -2.63 -15.20
CA PRO A 63 -1.70 -2.45 -16.59
C PRO A 63 -0.51 -1.49 -16.76
N PRO A 64 0.24 -1.58 -17.87
CA PRO A 64 1.31 -0.64 -18.16
C PRO A 64 0.79 0.79 -18.16
N ASN A 65 1.59 1.72 -17.63
CA ASN A 65 1.26 3.14 -17.66
C ASN A 65 1.24 3.63 -19.12
N LEU A 66 0.07 4.07 -19.60
CA LEU A 66 -0.12 4.59 -20.96
C LEU A 66 -0.07 6.13 -21.03
N ILE A 67 0.17 6.81 -19.91
CA ILE A 67 0.29 8.27 -19.88
C ILE A 67 1.66 8.64 -20.48
N PRO A 68 1.70 9.40 -21.60
CA PRO A 68 2.97 9.79 -22.22
C PRO A 68 3.79 10.69 -21.28
N ASP A 69 5.10 10.44 -21.19
CA ASP A 69 6.03 11.15 -20.31
C ASP A 69 6.38 12.55 -20.89
N VAL A 70 5.40 13.46 -20.93
CA VAL A 70 5.47 14.78 -21.61
C VAL A 70 6.35 15.82 -20.91
N HIS A 71 6.88 15.52 -19.72
CA HIS A 71 7.68 16.48 -18.92
C HIS A 71 9.14 16.08 -18.69
N ARG A 72 9.64 15.00 -19.30
CA ARG A 72 11.07 14.66 -19.21
C ARG A 72 11.90 15.60 -20.10
N ARG A 73 12.19 16.83 -19.65
CA ARG A 73 13.20 17.67 -20.32
C ARG A 73 14.50 16.89 -20.37
N LYS A 74 14.94 16.57 -21.59
CA LYS A 74 16.29 16.06 -21.83
C LYS A 74 17.28 17.08 -21.26
N ALA A 75 18.07 16.67 -20.27
CA ALA A 75 19.34 17.31 -20.01
C ALA A 75 20.22 17.01 -21.23
N SER A 76 20.21 17.92 -22.21
CA SER A 76 21.15 17.93 -23.32
C SER A 76 21.83 19.30 -23.32
N GLY A 77 23.15 19.29 -23.21
CA GLY A 77 23.99 20.48 -23.41
C GLY A 77 24.87 20.85 -22.22
N GLY A 78 25.88 20.04 -21.93
CA GLY A 78 27.07 20.49 -21.20
C GLY A 78 28.26 20.38 -22.14
N GLY A 79 28.50 21.42 -22.94
CA GLY A 79 29.69 21.51 -23.78
C GLY A 79 30.94 21.49 -22.90
N LYS A 80 31.83 20.54 -23.16
CA LYS A 80 33.20 20.59 -22.63
C LYS A 80 33.88 21.77 -23.30
N MET A 81 34.05 22.88 -22.59
CA MET A 81 35.08 23.85 -22.97
C MET A 81 36.40 23.29 -22.48
N GLU A 82 37.13 22.67 -23.41
CA GLU A 82 38.54 22.35 -23.27
C GLU A 82 39.29 23.69 -23.31
N ILE A 83 39.82 24.09 -22.16
CA ILE A 83 40.78 25.19 -22.06
C ILE A 83 42.14 24.50 -22.12
N ASP A 84 42.75 24.53 -23.30
CA ASP A 84 44.17 24.19 -23.46
C ASP A 84 44.98 25.16 -22.57
N LEU A 85 45.69 24.60 -21.60
CA LEU A 85 46.73 25.25 -20.80
C LEU A 85 48.09 25.01 -21.44
#